data_AF-A0AAU8NLY9-F1
#
_entry.id   AF-A0AAU8NLY9-F1
#
_cell.length_a   1.000
_cell.length_b   1.000
_cell.length_c   1.000
_cell.angle_alpha   90.00
_cell.angle_beta   90.00
_cell.angle_gamma   90.00
#
_symmetry.space_group_name_H-M   'P 1'
#
loop_
_entity.id
_entity.type
_entity.pdbx_description
1 polymer ?
#
loop_
_entity_poly.entity_id
_entity_poly.type
_entity_poly.pdbx_seq_one_letter_code
_entity_poly.pdbx_strand_id
1 'polypeptide(L)'
;MPRRKRTHKIMLPVMMASSLLLLSACSIVEQANQSLNYVSGATDYIEQVSSAGNELQQLAADAVNNPDLTGQIQEKIDQIQAEAAAFSEMSAPAIGENIHENLVGYNNQLTEVVNQFETTIAEQGITAENWEQTGIPELINNINSLKDPLSGLQQE
;
A
#
# COMPACT_ATOMS: atom_id res chain seq x y z
N MET A 1 60.90 -29.89 39.42
CA MET A 1 60.03 -30.42 38.34
C MET A 1 58.94 -31.25 39.01
N PRO A 2 57.64 -31.03 38.73
CA PRO A 2 57.04 -31.33 37.43
C PRO A 2 56.16 -30.21 36.84
N ARG A 3 56.08 -30.21 35.50
CA ARG A 3 55.18 -29.40 34.67
C ARG A 3 53.75 -29.93 34.80
N ARG A 4 52.76 -29.06 35.07
CA ARG A 4 51.36 -29.36 34.75
C ARG A 4 50.83 -28.35 33.74
N LYS A 5 50.41 -28.89 32.60
CA LYS A 5 50.16 -28.20 31.33
C LYS A 5 48.94 -27.30 31.43
N ARG A 6 49.06 -26.10 30.85
CA ARG A 6 48.01 -25.11 30.54
C ARG A 6 46.69 -25.77 30.13
N THR A 7 45.67 -25.61 30.96
CA THR A 7 44.26 -25.84 30.64
C THR A 7 43.73 -24.72 29.74
N HIS A 8 44.26 -24.60 28.52
CA HIS A 8 43.75 -23.64 27.52
C HIS A 8 42.93 -24.31 26.40
N LYS A 9 42.75 -25.63 26.44
CA LYS A 9 42.16 -26.38 25.31
C LYS A 9 40.64 -26.51 25.31
N ILE A 10 39.95 -26.11 26.39
CA ILE A 10 38.48 -26.29 26.51
C ILE A 10 37.73 -24.94 26.45
N MET A 11 38.43 -23.81 26.55
CA MET A 11 37.80 -22.48 26.58
C MET A 11 37.58 -21.86 25.19
N LEU A 12 38.24 -22.38 24.15
CA LEU A 12 38.17 -21.86 22.78
C LEU A 12 36.94 -22.29 21.95
N PRO A 13 36.36 -23.51 22.08
CA PRO A 13 35.23 -23.92 21.23
C PRO A 13 33.88 -23.37 21.69
N VAL A 14 33.76 -22.98 22.98
CA VAL A 14 32.50 -22.44 23.54
C VAL A 14 32.24 -21.01 23.07
N MET A 15 33.28 -20.19 22.91
CA MET A 15 33.15 -18.80 22.45
C MET A 15 32.81 -18.69 20.95
N MET A 16 33.21 -19.69 20.13
CA MET A 16 32.89 -19.75 18.70
C MET A 16 31.47 -20.24 18.41
N ALA A 17 30.87 -21.04 19.31
CA ALA A 17 29.49 -21.51 19.17
C ALA A 17 28.46 -20.42 19.45
N SER A 18 28.75 -19.43 20.32
CA SER A 18 27.85 -18.32 20.62
C SER A 18 27.67 -17.32 19.46
N SER A 19 28.68 -17.18 18.59
CA SER A 19 28.63 -16.29 17.43
C SER A 19 27.70 -16.77 16.29
N LEU A 20 27.36 -18.06 16.25
CA LEU A 20 26.47 -18.61 15.22
C LEU A 20 24.97 -18.35 15.52
N LEU A 21 24.60 -18.16 16.80
CA LEU A 21 23.21 -17.87 17.21
C LEU A 21 22.81 -16.39 17.02
N LEU A 22 23.78 -15.49 16.90
CA LEU A 22 23.54 -14.05 16.68
C LEU A 22 23.20 -13.72 15.22
N LEU A 23 23.55 -14.59 14.26
CA LEU A 23 23.29 -14.35 12.84
C LEU A 23 21.81 -14.58 12.46
N SER A 24 21.13 -15.52 13.12
CA SER A 24 19.69 -15.76 12.95
C SER A 24 18.81 -14.65 13.53
N ALA A 25 19.34 -13.83 14.44
CA ALA A 25 18.62 -12.68 14.98
C ALA A 25 18.51 -11.52 13.97
N CYS A 26 19.47 -11.40 13.04
CA CYS A 26 19.42 -10.33 12.03
C CYS A 26 18.29 -10.53 11.02
N SER A 27 18.01 -11.76 10.59
CA SER A 27 16.96 -12.04 9.59
C SER A 27 15.55 -11.75 10.10
N ILE A 28 15.29 -11.95 11.39
CA ILE A 28 13.96 -11.75 11.98
C ILE A 28 13.71 -10.25 12.19
N VAL A 29 14.72 -9.49 12.63
CA VAL A 29 14.62 -8.03 12.81
C VAL A 29 14.44 -7.32 11.47
N GLU A 30 15.14 -7.75 10.42
CA GLU A 30 15.00 -7.17 9.07
C GLU A 30 13.60 -7.42 8.49
N GLN A 31 13.06 -8.63 8.64
CA GLN A 31 11.72 -8.99 8.19
C GLN A 31 10.63 -8.20 8.93
N ALA A 32 10.77 -8.00 10.24
CA ALA A 32 9.84 -7.18 11.02
C ALA A 32 9.83 -5.71 10.55
N ASN A 33 11.01 -5.13 10.27
CA ASN A 33 11.11 -3.77 9.73
C ASN A 33 10.45 -3.65 8.34
N GLN A 34 10.62 -4.64 7.47
CA GLN A 34 9.97 -4.66 6.16
C GLN A 34 8.44 -4.72 6.28
N SER A 35 7.91 -5.55 7.19
CA SER A 35 6.48 -5.62 7.47
C SER A 35 5.91 -4.30 8.01
N LEU A 36 6.59 -3.66 8.96
CA LEU A 36 6.14 -2.37 9.50
C LEU A 36 6.15 -1.26 8.45
N ASN A 37 7.21 -1.17 7.65
CA ASN A 37 7.30 -0.19 6.57
C ASN A 37 6.22 -0.42 5.52
N TYR A 38 5.99 -1.68 5.14
CA TYR A 38 4.94 -2.04 4.20
C TYR A 38 3.55 -1.66 4.72
N VAL A 39 3.24 -2.01 5.96
CA VAL A 39 1.93 -1.70 6.56
C VAL A 39 1.70 -0.19 6.64
N SER A 40 2.72 0.58 7.03
CA SER A 40 2.63 2.04 7.05
C SER A 40 2.34 2.58 5.65
N GLY A 41 3.15 2.21 4.65
CA GLY A 41 2.96 2.73 3.30
C GLY A 41 1.65 2.29 2.64
N ALA A 42 1.18 1.06 2.91
CA ALA A 42 -0.13 0.60 2.45
C ALA A 42 -1.28 1.34 3.14
N THR A 43 -1.13 1.70 4.42
CA THR A 43 -2.13 2.48 5.17
C THR A 43 -2.19 3.90 4.62
N ASP A 44 -1.04 4.54 4.45
CA ASP A 44 -0.90 5.88 3.88
C ASP A 44 -1.50 5.92 2.46
N TYR A 45 -1.21 4.91 1.64
CA TYR A 45 -1.80 4.75 0.32
C TYR A 45 -3.33 4.70 0.36
N ILE A 46 -3.90 3.79 1.16
CA ILE A 46 -5.35 3.64 1.30
C ILE A 46 -5.99 4.96 1.74
N GLU A 47 -5.39 5.67 2.71
CA GLU A 47 -5.91 6.94 3.20
C GLU A 47 -5.89 8.04 2.13
N GLN A 48 -4.80 8.15 1.37
CA GLN A 48 -4.66 9.15 0.31
C GLN A 48 -5.66 8.92 -0.83
N VAL A 49 -5.76 7.69 -1.33
CA VAL A 49 -6.73 7.36 -2.40
C VAL A 49 -8.16 7.53 -1.93
N SER A 50 -8.44 7.23 -0.66
CA SER A 50 -9.77 7.42 -0.09
C SER A 50 -10.14 8.88 0.08
N SER A 51 -9.21 9.72 0.52
CA SER A 51 -9.42 11.16 0.58
C SER A 51 -9.69 11.72 -0.81
N ALA A 52 -8.82 11.40 -1.78
CA ALA A 52 -8.96 11.85 -3.16
C ALA A 52 -10.27 11.35 -3.79
N GLY A 53 -10.66 10.10 -3.53
CA GLY A 53 -11.93 9.52 -4.00
C GLY A 53 -13.16 10.21 -3.42
N ASN A 54 -13.14 10.55 -2.13
CA ASN A 54 -14.23 11.29 -1.48
C ASN A 54 -14.34 12.72 -2.02
N GLU A 55 -13.21 13.40 -2.21
CA GLU A 55 -13.16 14.74 -2.81
C GLU A 55 -13.64 14.71 -4.27
N LEU A 56 -13.22 13.70 -5.04
CA LEU A 56 -13.68 13.46 -6.41
C LEU A 56 -15.21 13.26 -6.46
N GLN A 57 -15.77 12.49 -5.52
CA GLN A 57 -17.22 12.30 -5.42
C GLN A 57 -17.96 13.60 -5.16
N GLN A 58 -17.44 14.45 -4.27
CA GLN A 58 -18.04 15.77 -4.00
C GLN A 58 -17.96 16.67 -5.23
N LEU A 59 -16.80 16.74 -5.87
CA LEU A 59 -16.61 17.53 -7.09
C LEU A 59 -17.52 17.05 -8.23
N ALA A 60 -17.68 15.74 -8.42
CA ALA A 60 -18.56 15.19 -9.44
C ALA A 60 -20.03 15.57 -9.21
N ALA A 61 -20.48 15.58 -7.95
CA ALA A 61 -21.84 16.01 -7.60
C ALA A 61 -22.06 17.50 -7.91
N ASP A 62 -21.08 18.35 -7.60
CA ASP A 62 -21.15 19.79 -7.85
C ASP A 62 -21.01 20.14 -9.35
N ALA A 63 -20.20 19.37 -10.09
CA ALA A 63 -19.90 19.63 -11.50
C ALA A 63 -21.12 19.51 -12.42
N VAL A 64 -22.17 18.79 -11.99
CA VAL A 64 -23.47 18.73 -12.71
C VAL A 64 -24.05 20.13 -12.98
N ASN A 65 -23.82 21.07 -12.07
CA ASN A 65 -24.30 22.46 -12.20
C ASN A 65 -23.18 23.48 -12.34
N ASN A 66 -21.92 23.04 -12.36
CA ASN A 66 -20.75 23.91 -12.40
C ASN A 66 -19.61 23.30 -13.24
N PRO A 67 -19.61 23.53 -14.56
CA PRO A 67 -18.60 22.95 -15.45
C PRO A 67 -17.17 23.46 -15.19
N ASP A 68 -16.98 24.55 -14.44
CA ASP A 68 -15.65 25.06 -14.09
C ASP A 68 -14.87 24.12 -13.13
N LEU A 69 -15.54 23.10 -12.57
CA LEU A 69 -14.94 22.11 -11.68
C LEU A 69 -14.16 20.99 -12.40
N THR A 70 -14.28 20.87 -13.73
CA THR A 70 -13.60 19.82 -14.50
C THR A 70 -12.09 19.77 -14.27
N GLY A 71 -11.42 20.93 -14.10
CA GLY A 71 -9.98 20.97 -13.81
C GLY A 71 -9.62 20.37 -12.45
N GLN A 72 -10.45 20.60 -11.42
CA GLN A 72 -10.23 20.02 -10.08
C GLN A 72 -10.50 18.52 -10.07
N ILE A 73 -11.47 18.07 -10.89
CA ILE A 73 -11.76 16.65 -11.08
C ILE A 73 -10.57 15.94 -11.72
N GLN A 74 -10.00 16.52 -12.78
CA GLN A 74 -8.79 16.01 -13.40
C GLN A 74 -7.64 15.91 -12.40
N GLU A 75 -7.45 16.93 -11.55
CA GLU A 75 -6.41 16.91 -10.51
C GLU A 75 -6.59 15.74 -9.53
N LYS A 76 -7.83 15.43 -9.11
CA LYS A 76 -8.10 14.29 -8.23
C LYS A 76 -7.88 12.96 -8.92
N ILE A 77 -8.23 12.87 -10.19
CA ILE A 77 -7.97 11.70 -11.02
C ILE A 77 -6.47 11.44 -11.13
N ASP A 78 -5.69 12.47 -11.50
CA ASP A 78 -4.23 12.40 -11.61
C ASP A 78 -3.61 11.98 -10.27
N GLN A 79 -4.11 12.53 -9.16
CA GLN A 79 -3.68 12.16 -7.81
C GLN A 79 -3.92 10.67 -7.54
N ILE A 80 -5.12 10.16 -7.80
CA ILE A 80 -5.45 8.74 -7.60
C ILE A 80 -4.52 7.84 -8.42
N GLN A 81 -4.28 8.18 -9.69
CA GLN A 81 -3.40 7.40 -10.57
C GLN A 81 -1.94 7.43 -10.09
N ALA A 82 -1.46 8.59 -9.65
CA ALA A 82 -0.11 8.73 -9.14
C ALA A 82 0.12 7.91 -7.85
N GLU A 83 -0.80 7.98 -6.90
CA GLU A 83 -0.74 7.18 -5.67
C GLU A 83 -0.79 5.67 -5.98
N ALA A 84 -1.67 5.26 -6.91
CA ALA A 84 -1.81 3.88 -7.31
C ALA A 84 -0.54 3.32 -7.97
N ALA A 85 0.11 4.12 -8.82
CA ALA A 85 1.37 3.77 -9.45
C ALA A 85 2.51 3.67 -8.41
N ALA A 86 2.63 4.65 -7.52
CA ALA A 86 3.63 4.65 -6.46
C ALA A 86 3.48 3.44 -5.53
N PHE A 87 2.26 3.08 -5.14
CA PHE A 87 2.01 1.90 -4.33
C PHE A 87 2.37 0.60 -5.05
N SER A 88 2.10 0.50 -6.36
CA SER A 88 2.39 -0.70 -7.16
C SER A 88 3.90 -0.97 -7.31
N GLU A 89 4.75 0.03 -7.08
CA GLU A 89 6.21 -0.14 -7.05
C GLU A 89 6.73 -0.63 -5.69
N MET A 90 5.91 -0.60 -4.63
CA MET A 90 6.29 -1.11 -3.32
C MET A 90 6.43 -2.63 -3.34
N SER A 91 7.49 -3.15 -2.74
CA SER A 91 7.65 -4.59 -2.55
C SER A 91 6.92 -5.05 -1.28
N ALA A 92 6.01 -6.01 -1.43
CA ALA A 92 5.33 -6.62 -0.30
C ALA A 92 6.19 -7.71 0.37
N PRO A 93 6.20 -7.80 1.72
CA PRO A 93 6.70 -8.97 2.41
C PRO A 93 5.72 -10.15 2.23
N ALA A 94 6.20 -11.38 2.42
CA ALA A 94 5.38 -12.59 2.23
C ALA A 94 4.05 -12.59 3.03
N ILE A 95 4.05 -11.99 4.23
CA ILE A 95 2.84 -11.90 5.07
C ILE A 95 1.79 -10.93 4.50
N GLY A 96 2.20 -9.96 3.66
CA GLY A 96 1.34 -8.95 3.05
C GLY A 96 1.05 -9.16 1.57
N GLU A 97 1.56 -10.22 0.96
CA GLU A 97 1.51 -10.47 -0.49
C GLU A 97 0.06 -10.50 -1.02
N ASN A 98 -0.85 -11.21 -0.34
CA ASN A 98 -2.25 -11.27 -0.78
C ASN A 98 -2.95 -9.89 -0.73
N ILE A 99 -2.70 -9.10 0.32
CA ILE A 99 -3.27 -7.75 0.43
C ILE A 99 -2.67 -6.84 -0.66
N HIS A 100 -1.38 -6.97 -0.94
CA HIS A 100 -0.72 -6.25 -2.02
C HIS A 100 -1.35 -6.55 -3.38
N GLU A 101 -1.53 -7.84 -3.69
CA GLU A 101 -2.16 -8.29 -4.93
C GLU A 101 -3.59 -7.75 -5.07
N ASN A 102 -4.37 -7.73 -3.99
CA ASN A 102 -5.72 -7.16 -4.00
C ASN A 102 -5.69 -5.64 -4.25
N LEU A 103 -4.80 -4.91 -3.57
CA LEU A 103 -4.64 -3.46 -3.78
C LEU A 103 -4.22 -3.17 -5.22
N VAL A 104 -3.20 -3.84 -5.75
CA VAL A 104 -2.78 -3.68 -7.16
C VAL A 104 -3.92 -4.04 -8.13
N GLY A 105 -4.68 -5.09 -7.82
CA GLY A 105 -5.87 -5.48 -8.58
C GLY A 105 -6.95 -4.40 -8.62
N TYR A 106 -7.24 -3.75 -7.49
CA TYR A 106 -8.17 -2.62 -7.43
C TYR A 106 -7.60 -1.36 -8.09
N ASN A 107 -6.29 -1.12 -7.99
CA ASN A 107 -5.61 0.01 -8.64
C ASN A 107 -5.73 -0.04 -10.16
N ASN A 108 -5.55 -1.23 -10.73
CA ASN A 108 -5.70 -1.45 -12.17
C ASN A 108 -7.15 -1.18 -12.62
N GLN A 109 -8.13 -1.67 -11.86
CA GLN A 109 -9.54 -1.42 -12.13
C GLN A 109 -9.88 0.07 -11.99
N LEU A 110 -9.38 0.73 -10.94
CA LEU A 110 -9.61 2.14 -10.68
C LEU A 110 -9.01 3.01 -11.80
N THR A 111 -7.79 2.72 -12.23
CA THR A 111 -7.14 3.41 -13.35
C THR A 111 -7.95 3.28 -14.63
N GLU A 112 -8.46 2.08 -14.93
CA GLU A 112 -9.29 1.85 -16.11
C GLU A 112 -10.59 2.67 -16.07
N VAL A 113 -11.37 2.59 -15.00
CA VAL A 113 -12.65 3.30 -14.92
C VAL A 113 -12.46 4.82 -14.88
N VAL A 114 -11.36 5.29 -14.29
CA VAL A 114 -11.04 6.72 -14.25
C VAL A 114 -10.65 7.25 -15.63
N ASN A 115 -9.83 6.52 -16.40
CA ASN A 115 -9.53 6.88 -17.80
C ASN A 115 -10.78 6.91 -18.69
N GLN A 116 -11.70 5.96 -18.48
CA GLN A 116 -12.99 5.94 -19.19
C GLN A 116 -13.86 7.14 -18.79
N PHE A 117 -13.84 7.51 -17.52
CA PHE A 117 -14.57 8.68 -17.03
C PHE A 117 -14.00 9.99 -17.59
N GLU A 118 -12.68 10.17 -17.66
CA GLU A 118 -12.05 11.33 -18.31
C GLU A 118 -12.54 11.51 -19.76
N THR A 119 -12.57 10.43 -20.52
CA THR A 119 -13.07 10.43 -21.90
C THR A 119 -14.55 10.85 -21.94
N THR A 120 -15.36 10.31 -21.03
CA THR A 120 -16.79 10.64 -20.91
C THR A 120 -17.00 12.12 -20.58
N ILE A 121 -16.21 12.67 -19.65
CA ILE A 121 -16.27 14.08 -19.27
C ILE A 121 -15.94 14.98 -20.46
N ALA A 122 -14.90 14.64 -21.23
CA ALA A 122 -14.48 15.42 -22.39
C ALA A 122 -15.54 15.47 -23.51
N GLU A 123 -16.30 14.38 -23.68
CA GLU A 123 -17.31 14.27 -24.73
C GLU A 123 -18.70 14.78 -24.33
N GLN A 124 -19.12 14.51 -23.09
CA GLN A 124 -20.51 14.64 -22.65
C GLN A 124 -20.69 15.56 -21.43
N GLY A 125 -19.60 16.00 -20.80
CA GLY A 125 -19.63 16.66 -19.50
C GLY A 125 -19.99 15.68 -18.37
N ILE A 126 -20.19 16.22 -17.16
CA ILE A 126 -20.52 15.42 -15.98
C ILE A 126 -22.02 15.46 -15.73
N THR A 127 -22.61 14.28 -15.52
CA THR A 127 -24.00 14.12 -15.10
C THR A 127 -24.05 13.19 -13.89
N ALA A 128 -25.12 13.27 -13.10
CA ALA A 128 -25.30 12.32 -12.00
C ALA A 128 -25.34 10.87 -12.50
N GLU A 129 -25.97 10.64 -13.66
CA GLU A 129 -26.09 9.31 -14.27
C GLU A 129 -24.74 8.76 -14.72
N ASN A 130 -23.91 9.54 -15.40
CA ASN A 130 -22.61 9.06 -15.87
C ASN A 130 -21.62 8.84 -14.70
N TRP A 131 -21.72 9.62 -13.62
CA TRP A 131 -20.94 9.42 -12.41
C TRP A 131 -21.30 8.11 -11.69
N GLU A 132 -22.60 7.85 -11.48
CA GLU A 132 -23.07 6.61 -10.82
C GLU A 132 -22.63 5.35 -11.58
N GLN A 133 -22.51 5.44 -12.90
CA GLN A 133 -22.09 4.33 -13.77
C GLN A 133 -20.59 4.06 -13.76
N THR A 134 -19.76 4.95 -13.20
CA THR A 134 -18.29 4.78 -13.21
C THR A 134 -17.80 3.60 -12.39
N GLY A 135 -18.51 3.22 -11.33
CA GLY A 135 -18.03 2.24 -10.35
C GLY A 135 -16.84 2.73 -9.48
N ILE A 136 -16.38 3.96 -9.66
CA ILE A 136 -15.29 4.56 -8.87
C ILE A 136 -15.60 4.50 -7.36
N PRO A 137 -16.81 4.89 -6.87
CA PRO A 137 -17.11 4.82 -5.44
C PRO A 137 -17.01 3.41 -4.86
N GLU A 138 -17.40 2.38 -5.62
CA GLU A 138 -17.32 0.99 -5.17
C GLU A 138 -15.86 0.53 -5.06
N LEU A 139 -15.02 0.88 -6.03
CA LEU A 139 -13.59 0.54 -5.99
C LEU A 139 -12.86 1.23 -4.84
N ILE A 140 -13.16 2.50 -4.56
CA ILE A 140 -12.62 3.21 -3.38
C ILE A 140 -13.06 2.53 -2.08
N ASN A 141 -14.30 2.06 -1.98
CA ASN A 141 -14.77 1.30 -0.83
C ASN A 141 -14.05 -0.05 -0.69
N ASN A 142 -13.80 -0.74 -1.80
CA ASN A 142 -13.06 -2.00 -1.81
C ASN A 142 -11.62 -1.81 -1.34
N ILE A 143 -10.94 -0.73 -1.79
CA ILE A 143 -9.61 -0.34 -1.29
C ILE A 143 -9.65 -0.06 0.21
N ASN A 144 -10.63 0.73 0.68
CA ASN A 144 -10.81 1.02 2.10
C ASN A 144 -11.03 -0.22 2.96
N SER A 145 -11.75 -1.21 2.43
CA SER A 145 -12.06 -2.45 3.15
C SER A 145 -10.80 -3.26 3.51
N LEU A 146 -9.68 -3.01 2.82
CA LEU A 146 -8.41 -3.65 3.11
C LEU A 146 -7.66 -3.06 4.31
N LYS A 147 -8.15 -1.96 4.91
CA LYS A 147 -7.55 -1.37 6.12
C LYS A 147 -7.59 -2.32 7.32
N ASP A 148 -8.69 -3.05 7.49
CA ASP A 148 -8.87 -4.01 8.58
C ASP A 148 -7.89 -5.20 8.47
N PRO A 149 -7.82 -5.94 7.35
CA PRO A 149 -6.84 -7.02 7.22
C PRO A 149 -5.40 -6.50 7.25
N LEU A 150 -5.13 -5.30 6.75
CA LEU A 150 -3.82 -4.66 6.84
C LEU A 150 -3.39 -4.38 8.29
N SER A 151 -4.32 -3.90 9.13
CA SER A 151 -4.08 -3.67 10.57
C SER A 151 -3.83 -4.98 11.33
N GLY A 152 -4.35 -6.10 10.82
CA GLY A 152 -4.07 -7.45 11.34
C GLY A 152 -2.59 -7.83 11.21
N LEU A 153 -1.91 -7.37 10.16
CA LEU A 153 -0.48 -7.69 9.94
C LEU A 153 0.46 -7.07 10.98
N GLN A 154 0.04 -6.03 11.70
CA GLN A 154 0.86 -5.42 12.77
C GLN A 154 0.88 -6.25 14.06
N GLN A 155 -0.07 -7.18 14.21
CA GLN A 155 -0.32 -7.91 15.46
C GLN A 155 0.30 -9.31 15.47
N GLU A 156 0.88 -9.75 14.35
CA GLU A 156 1.61 -11.03 14.19
C GLU A 156 3.12 -10.84 14.36
#